data_AF-A0A3C1GG94-F1
#
_entry.id   AF-A0A3C1GG94-F1
#
_cell.length_a   1.000
_cell.length_b   1.000
_cell.length_c   1.000
_cell.angle_alpha   90.00
_cell.angle_beta   90.00
_cell.angle_gamma   90.00
#
_symmetry.space_group_name_H-M   'P 1'
#
loop_
_entity.id
_entity.type
_entity.pdbx_description
1 polymer ?
#
loop_
_entity_poly.entity_id
_entity_poly.type
_entity_poly.pdbx_seq_one_letter_code
_entity_poly.pdbx_strand_id
1 'polypeptide(L)'
;MGGKGSGGRRVGAGRKRKDNVLAFTQGSRQRTGAGAALPVAEAVEPPKTLSAAERLVWDELAPRAVALLTLTPSTKWSFVDLVRARVNRDDCHLQIATDGWVITVLGEKKKHPLEPALRGWEQRVEAGMARFSLAPMGKAVAAPAKPEDPFAEFEVGT
;
A
#
# COMPACT_ATOMS: atom_id res chain seq x y z
N MET A 1 -17.55 26.41 32.34
CA MET A 1 -18.02 25.73 31.11
C MET A 1 -16.83 25.49 30.20
N GLY A 2 -16.49 24.23 29.92
CA GLY A 2 -15.41 23.85 29.01
C GLY A 2 -15.59 22.41 28.56
N GLY A 3 -16.14 22.22 27.36
CA GLY A 3 -16.65 20.94 26.86
C GLY A 3 -15.57 19.88 26.62
N LYS A 4 -15.91 18.64 26.99
CA LYS A 4 -15.22 17.39 26.66
C LYS A 4 -15.68 16.90 25.28
N GLY A 5 -14.74 16.61 24.37
CA GLY A 5 -14.97 15.92 23.09
C GLY A 5 -14.48 16.76 21.90
N SER A 6 -13.94 16.22 20.82
CA SER A 6 -13.79 14.84 20.37
C SER A 6 -12.59 14.77 19.41
N GLY A 7 -11.53 14.05 19.78
CA GLY A 7 -10.43 13.72 18.86
C GLY A 7 -10.86 12.54 18.01
N GLY A 8 -11.71 12.81 17.01
CA GLY A 8 -12.31 11.80 16.14
C GLY A 8 -11.29 11.01 15.30
N ARG A 9 -11.50 9.69 15.29
CA ARG A 9 -11.12 8.69 14.26
C ARG A 9 -10.38 9.25 13.04
N ARG A 10 -9.05 9.32 13.10
CA ARG A 10 -8.23 9.18 11.89
C ARG A 10 -7.88 7.70 11.73
N VAL A 11 -7.95 7.17 10.52
CA VAL A 11 -7.38 5.86 10.20
C VAL A 11 -5.88 5.95 10.51
N GLY A 12 -5.39 5.18 11.48
CA GLY A 12 -4.02 5.23 11.99
C GLY A 12 -3.82 5.96 13.33
N ALA A 13 -4.81 6.70 13.84
CA ALA A 13 -4.74 7.22 15.20
C ALA A 13 -5.03 6.10 16.21
N GLY A 14 -3.97 5.58 16.84
CA GLY A 14 -4.09 4.60 17.92
C GLY A 14 -5.05 5.10 19.01
N ARG A 15 -5.85 4.19 19.54
CA ARG A 15 -6.79 4.50 20.63
C ARG A 15 -5.99 4.99 21.84
N LYS A 16 -6.41 6.10 22.46
CA LYS A 16 -5.80 6.54 23.74
C LYS A 16 -5.82 5.37 24.73
N ARG A 17 -4.69 5.16 25.42
CA ARG A 17 -4.58 4.11 26.45
C ARG A 17 -5.67 4.33 27.50
N LYS A 18 -6.39 3.27 27.85
CA LYS A 18 -7.34 3.28 28.97
C LYS A 18 -6.54 3.40 30.27
N ASP A 19 -7.11 4.05 31.27
CA ASP A 19 -6.58 4.04 32.62
C ASP A 19 -6.50 2.59 33.14
N ASN A 20 -5.39 2.26 33.82
CA ASN A 20 -5.04 0.90 34.22
C ASN A 20 -6.14 0.20 35.05
N VAL A 21 -6.93 0.97 35.81
CA VAL A 21 -8.02 0.47 36.66
C VAL A 21 -9.19 -0.08 35.83
N LEU A 22 -9.46 0.49 34.65
CA LEU A 22 -10.49 0.00 33.71
C LEU A 22 -9.97 -1.12 32.81
N ALA A 23 -8.65 -1.25 32.65
CA ALA A 23 -8.03 -2.32 31.86
C ALA A 23 -8.06 -3.68 32.60
N PHE A 24 -7.93 -3.66 33.93
CA PHE A 24 -7.97 -4.85 34.77
C PHE A 24 -9.38 -5.47 34.87
N THR A 25 -10.42 -4.64 34.99
CA THR A 25 -11.81 -5.09 35.18
C THR A 25 -12.52 -5.51 33.89
N GLN A 26 -12.12 -4.99 32.72
CA GLN A 26 -12.80 -5.28 31.45
C GLN A 26 -12.10 -6.32 30.58
N GLY A 27 -10.99 -6.90 31.06
CA GLY A 27 -10.16 -7.81 30.28
C GLY A 27 -9.44 -7.10 29.14
N SER A 28 -8.11 -7.20 29.15
CA SER A 28 -7.36 -7.05 27.91
C SER A 28 -7.81 -8.17 26.99
N ARG A 29 -8.58 -7.87 25.92
CA ARG A 29 -8.69 -8.78 24.79
C ARG A 29 -7.30 -8.85 24.17
N GLN A 30 -6.44 -9.72 24.71
CA GLN A 30 -5.47 -10.40 23.89
C GLN A 30 -6.26 -10.91 22.69
N ARG A 31 -5.87 -10.46 21.50
CA ARG A 31 -6.34 -11.11 20.28
C ARG A 31 -5.82 -12.54 20.39
N THR A 32 -6.64 -13.45 20.86
CA THR A 32 -6.62 -14.83 20.42
C THR A 32 -6.99 -14.77 18.94
N GLY A 33 -6.00 -14.39 18.12
CA GLY A 33 -6.03 -14.64 16.70
C GLY A 33 -5.96 -16.15 16.59
N ALA A 34 -7.12 -16.81 16.49
CA ALA A 34 -7.19 -18.10 15.86
C ALA A 34 -6.40 -17.99 14.55
N GLY A 35 -5.38 -18.81 14.39
CA GLY A 35 -4.55 -18.86 13.20
C GLY A 35 -5.44 -19.16 12.00
N ALA A 36 -5.95 -18.12 11.36
CA ALA A 36 -6.56 -18.25 10.05
C ALA A 36 -5.44 -18.76 9.15
N ALA A 37 -5.64 -19.94 8.56
CA ALA A 37 -4.76 -20.49 7.55
C ALA A 37 -4.43 -19.38 6.54
N LEU A 38 -3.14 -19.12 6.34
CA LEU A 38 -2.74 -18.09 5.39
C LEU A 38 -3.27 -18.53 4.02
N PRO A 39 -4.04 -17.67 3.32
CA PRO A 39 -4.48 -17.99 1.98
C PRO A 39 -3.24 -18.22 1.13
N VAL A 40 -3.18 -19.38 0.45
CA VAL A 40 -2.21 -19.64 -0.61
C VAL A 40 -2.29 -18.47 -1.57
N ALA A 41 -1.15 -17.83 -1.84
CA ALA A 41 -1.08 -16.65 -2.70
C ALA A 41 -1.57 -17.02 -4.10
N GLU A 42 -2.85 -16.78 -4.38
CA GLU A 42 -3.43 -16.98 -5.70
C GLU A 42 -2.80 -15.97 -6.66
N ALA A 43 -2.29 -16.47 -7.79
CA ALA A 43 -1.67 -15.62 -8.80
C ALA A 43 -2.72 -14.67 -9.38
N VAL A 44 -2.59 -13.36 -9.11
CA VAL A 44 -3.49 -12.35 -9.65
C VAL A 44 -3.01 -11.92 -11.04
N GLU A 45 -3.73 -12.35 -12.08
CA GLU A 45 -3.41 -11.98 -13.46
C GLU A 45 -3.66 -10.49 -13.75
N PRO A 46 -2.82 -9.82 -14.56
CA PRO A 46 -3.05 -8.46 -15.01
C PRO A 46 -4.34 -8.35 -15.85
N PRO A 47 -5.13 -7.26 -15.73
CA PRO A 47 -6.22 -7.00 -16.65
C PRO A 47 -5.71 -6.79 -18.09
N LYS A 48 -6.49 -7.25 -19.08
CA LYS A 48 -6.20 -7.07 -20.52
C LYS A 48 -6.24 -5.61 -20.99
N THR A 49 -6.77 -4.71 -20.18
CA THR A 49 -6.91 -3.28 -20.49
C THR A 49 -5.66 -2.46 -20.22
N LEU A 50 -4.59 -3.08 -19.68
CA LEU A 50 -3.34 -2.38 -19.43
C LEU A 50 -2.57 -2.11 -20.72
N SER A 51 -2.01 -0.90 -20.83
CA SER A 51 -1.07 -0.57 -21.90
C SER A 51 0.23 -1.37 -21.77
N ALA A 52 1.07 -1.38 -22.80
CA ALA A 52 2.36 -2.08 -22.75
C ALA A 52 3.26 -1.53 -21.63
N ALA A 53 3.32 -0.20 -21.46
CA ALA A 53 4.10 0.44 -20.40
C ALA A 53 3.55 0.09 -19.00
N GLU A 54 2.22 0.12 -18.84
CA GLU A 54 1.57 -0.29 -17.59
C GLU A 54 1.86 -1.75 -17.26
N ARG A 55 1.91 -2.62 -18.27
CA ARG A 55 2.19 -4.03 -18.07
C ARG A 55 3.61 -4.29 -17.60
N LEU A 56 4.60 -3.54 -18.10
CA LEU A 56 5.97 -3.62 -17.59
C LEU A 56 6.03 -3.24 -16.10
N VAL A 57 5.33 -2.19 -15.69
CA VAL A 57 5.25 -1.78 -14.28
C VAL A 57 4.52 -2.83 -13.44
N TRP A 58 3.46 -3.44 -13.98
CA TRP A 58 2.76 -4.55 -13.33
C TRP A 58 3.72 -5.73 -13.10
N ASP A 59 4.44 -6.17 -14.13
CA ASP A 59 5.34 -7.31 -14.06
C ASP A 59 6.51 -7.06 -13.08
N GLU A 60 6.94 -5.80 -12.92
CA GLU A 60 7.96 -5.40 -11.94
C GLU A 60 7.46 -5.45 -10.49
N LEU A 61 6.22 -5.02 -10.23
CA LEU A 61 5.71 -4.78 -8.87
C LEU A 61 4.81 -5.91 -8.35
N ALA A 62 4.02 -6.53 -9.22
CA ALA A 62 3.02 -7.53 -8.84
C ALA A 62 3.64 -8.73 -8.10
N PRO A 63 4.78 -9.30 -8.51
CA PRO A 63 5.38 -10.43 -7.79
C PRO A 63 5.69 -10.10 -6.32
N ARG A 64 6.17 -8.88 -6.07
CA ARG A 64 6.45 -8.39 -4.70
C ARG A 64 5.17 -8.19 -3.90
N ALA A 65 4.14 -7.61 -4.50
CA ALA A 65 2.85 -7.39 -3.82
C ALA A 65 2.11 -8.71 -3.52
N VAL A 66 2.23 -9.71 -4.40
CA VAL A 66 1.71 -11.07 -4.18
C VAL A 66 2.48 -11.77 -3.06
N ALA A 67 3.81 -11.68 -3.06
CA ALA A 67 4.64 -12.26 -1.99
C ALA A 67 4.32 -11.67 -0.60
N LEU A 68 3.89 -10.41 -0.55
CA LEU A 68 3.45 -9.71 0.67
C LEU A 68 1.96 -9.90 0.99
N LEU A 69 1.23 -10.70 0.19
CA LEU A 69 -0.22 -10.92 0.32
C LEU A 69 -1.06 -9.63 0.29
N THR A 70 -0.53 -8.55 -0.29
CA THR A 70 -1.25 -7.27 -0.43
C THR A 70 -2.01 -7.18 -1.75
N LEU A 71 -1.55 -7.89 -2.78
CA LEU A 71 -2.25 -8.06 -4.05
C LEU A 71 -3.11 -9.32 -4.03
N THR A 72 -4.42 -9.13 -4.00
CA THR A 72 -5.46 -10.17 -4.02
C THR A 72 -6.49 -9.83 -5.12
N PRO A 73 -7.39 -10.76 -5.48
CA PRO A 73 -8.45 -10.45 -6.45
C PRO A 73 -9.29 -9.23 -6.06
N SER A 74 -9.49 -8.98 -4.77
CA SER A 74 -10.26 -7.83 -4.27
C SER A 74 -9.48 -6.51 -4.31
N THR A 75 -8.15 -6.53 -4.24
CA THR A 75 -7.30 -5.32 -4.31
C THR A 75 -6.76 -5.04 -5.71
N LYS A 76 -6.97 -5.95 -6.66
CA LYS A 76 -6.51 -5.88 -8.06
C LYS A 76 -6.68 -4.51 -8.70
N TRP A 77 -7.88 -3.93 -8.63
CA TRP A 77 -8.14 -2.63 -9.28
C TRP A 77 -7.43 -1.45 -8.62
N SER A 78 -7.26 -1.48 -7.29
CA SER A 78 -6.43 -0.48 -6.61
C SER A 78 -4.95 -0.61 -6.99
N PHE A 79 -4.50 -1.81 -7.35
CA PHE A 79 -3.13 -2.02 -7.84
C PHE A 79 -2.97 -1.52 -9.29
N VAL A 80 -3.99 -1.70 -10.13
CA VAL A 80 -4.06 -1.09 -11.46
C VAL A 80 -3.94 0.44 -11.37
N ASP A 81 -4.62 1.07 -10.42
CA ASP A 81 -4.52 2.52 -10.22
C ASP A 81 -3.10 2.97 -9.85
N LEU A 82 -2.37 2.19 -9.04
CA LEU A 82 -0.95 2.44 -8.73
C LEU A 82 -0.09 2.32 -10.00
N VAL A 83 -0.27 1.26 -10.76
CA VAL A 83 0.46 1.02 -12.02
C VAL A 83 0.28 2.20 -12.98
N ARG A 84 -0.96 2.64 -13.19
CA ARG A 84 -1.29 3.81 -14.02
C ARG A 84 -0.70 5.09 -13.49
N ALA A 85 -0.82 5.34 -12.18
CA ALA A 85 -0.23 6.53 -11.56
C ALA A 85 1.29 6.60 -11.74
N ARG A 86 1.98 5.45 -11.71
CA ARG A 86 3.43 5.39 -11.92
C ARG A 86 3.82 5.70 -13.36
N VAL A 87 3.12 5.14 -14.35
CA VAL A 87 3.36 5.48 -15.77
C VAL A 87 3.10 6.97 -16.02
N ASN A 88 1.96 7.50 -15.58
CA ASN A 88 1.64 8.92 -15.77
C ASN A 88 2.65 9.87 -15.11
N ARG A 89 3.20 9.48 -13.94
CA ARG A 89 4.28 10.24 -13.27
C ARG A 89 5.53 10.25 -14.15
N ASP A 90 5.92 9.09 -14.66
CA ASP A 90 7.14 8.93 -15.46
C ASP A 90 7.02 9.70 -16.78
N ASP A 91 5.83 9.69 -17.41
CA ASP A 91 5.52 10.51 -18.59
C ASP A 91 5.62 12.01 -18.29
N CYS A 92 5.08 12.47 -17.15
CA CYS A 92 5.22 13.87 -16.73
C CYS A 92 6.69 14.25 -16.53
N HIS A 93 7.51 13.37 -15.93
CA HIS A 93 8.95 13.62 -15.78
C HIS A 93 9.66 13.72 -17.12
N LEU A 94 9.38 12.79 -18.05
CA LEU A 94 9.98 12.80 -19.38
C LEU A 94 9.62 14.08 -20.14
N GLN A 95 8.35 14.51 -20.05
CA GLN A 95 7.91 15.74 -20.69
C GLN A 95 8.56 16.98 -20.08
N ILE A 96 8.61 17.09 -18.75
CA ILE A 96 9.29 18.21 -18.06
C ILE A 96 10.79 18.22 -18.36
N ALA A 97 11.42 17.05 -18.47
CA ALA A 97 12.83 16.94 -18.85
C ALA A 97 13.10 17.41 -20.29
N THR A 98 12.14 17.20 -21.19
CA THR A 98 12.21 17.61 -22.60
C THR A 98 11.94 19.11 -22.76
N ASP A 99 10.88 19.61 -22.13
CA ASP A 99 10.39 21.00 -22.26
C ASP A 99 11.18 21.97 -21.37
N GLY A 100 11.82 21.45 -20.32
CA GLY A 100 12.50 22.20 -19.28
C GLY A 100 11.56 22.63 -18.15
N TRP A 101 12.13 22.85 -16.96
CA TRP A 101 11.36 23.22 -15.75
C TRP A 101 10.71 24.60 -15.80
N VAL A 102 11.21 25.48 -16.67
CA VAL A 102 10.74 26.85 -16.85
C VAL A 102 10.51 27.10 -18.33
N ILE A 103 9.28 27.43 -18.68
CA ILE A 103 8.88 27.77 -20.03
C ILE A 103 8.70 29.29 -20.08
N THR A 104 9.27 29.92 -21.12
CA THR A 104 9.03 31.34 -21.39
C THR A 104 7.81 31.47 -22.28
N VAL A 105 6.72 32.03 -21.76
CA VAL A 105 5.50 32.30 -22.52
C VAL A 105 5.31 33.81 -22.54
N LEU A 106 5.30 34.41 -23.73
CA LEU A 106 5.16 35.87 -23.92
C LEU A 106 6.23 36.70 -23.17
N GLY A 107 7.46 36.20 -23.09
CA GLY A 107 8.58 36.87 -22.41
C GLY A 107 8.61 36.70 -20.88
N GLU A 108 7.56 36.11 -20.28
CA GLU A 108 7.53 35.79 -18.86
C GLU A 108 8.00 34.34 -18.62
N LYS A 109 8.92 34.17 -17.66
CA LYS A 109 9.36 32.84 -17.19
C LYS A 109 8.30 32.26 -16.25
N LYS A 110 7.65 31.17 -16.65
CA LYS A 110 6.66 30.44 -15.84
C LYS A 110 7.12 29.02 -15.58
N LYS A 111 6.70 28.47 -14.45
CA LYS A 111 6.91 27.05 -14.14
C LYS A 111 6.20 26.17 -15.17
N HIS A 112 6.74 24.98 -15.40
CA HIS A 112 6.13 24.02 -16.31
C HIS A 112 4.67 23.72 -15.90
N PRO A 113 3.70 23.75 -16.83
CA PRO A 113 2.28 23.57 -16.51
C PRO A 113 1.94 22.20 -15.90
N LEU A 114 2.80 21.20 -16.13
CA LEU A 114 2.65 19.87 -15.54
C LEU A 114 3.20 19.73 -14.11
N GLU A 115 3.88 20.74 -13.55
CA GLU A 115 4.41 20.66 -12.16
C GLU A 115 3.31 20.26 -11.15
N PRO A 116 2.11 20.88 -11.14
CA PRO A 116 1.07 20.50 -10.19
C PRO A 116 0.54 19.08 -10.43
N ALA A 117 0.45 18.66 -11.69
CA ALA A 117 0.00 17.31 -12.05
C ALA A 117 1.02 16.26 -11.60
N LEU A 118 2.32 16.51 -11.84
CA LEU A 118 3.42 15.65 -11.41
C LEU A 118 3.37 15.43 -9.90
N ARG A 119 3.26 16.51 -9.11
CA ARG A 119 3.13 16.40 -7.65
C ARG A 119 1.93 15.56 -7.23
N GLY A 120 0.80 15.70 -7.93
CA GLY A 120 -0.38 14.87 -7.69
C GLY A 120 -0.15 13.39 -7.99
N TRP A 121 0.59 13.08 -9.05
CA TRP A 121 0.97 11.70 -9.39
C TRP A 121 1.97 11.12 -8.41
N GLU A 122 2.99 11.88 -7.98
CA GLU A 122 3.94 11.45 -6.95
C GLU A 122 3.24 11.03 -5.66
N GLN A 123 2.29 11.83 -5.18
CA GLN A 123 1.51 11.51 -3.97
C GLN A 123 0.66 10.24 -4.13
N ARG A 124 0.05 10.03 -5.30
CA ARG A 124 -0.72 8.82 -5.58
C ARG A 124 0.18 7.58 -5.66
N VAL A 125 1.36 7.72 -6.27
CA VAL A 125 2.35 6.65 -6.33
C VAL A 125 2.84 6.32 -4.93
N GLU A 126 3.20 7.30 -4.12
CA GLU A 126 3.62 7.09 -2.72
C GLU A 126 2.54 6.38 -1.90
N ALA A 127 1.29 6.85 -1.99
CA ALA A 127 0.16 6.25 -1.30
C ALA A 127 -0.10 4.80 -1.76
N GLY A 128 0.00 4.51 -3.05
CA GLY A 128 -0.16 3.16 -3.59
C GLY A 128 0.99 2.25 -3.18
N MET A 129 2.24 2.71 -3.27
CA MET A 129 3.42 1.96 -2.84
C MET A 129 3.35 1.63 -1.34
N ALA A 130 2.85 2.55 -0.51
CA ALA A 130 2.59 2.31 0.91
C ALA A 130 1.47 1.28 1.12
N ARG A 131 0.35 1.41 0.38
CA ARG A 131 -0.82 0.52 0.49
C ARG A 131 -0.50 -0.94 0.21
N PHE A 132 0.40 -1.19 -0.75
CA PHE A 132 0.84 -2.54 -1.11
C PHE A 132 2.13 -2.98 -0.42
N SER A 133 2.61 -2.22 0.57
CA SER A 133 3.84 -2.50 1.31
C SER A 133 5.09 -2.64 0.43
N LEU A 134 5.10 -1.96 -0.72
CA LEU A 134 6.21 -1.92 -1.67
C LEU A 134 7.23 -0.83 -1.34
N ALA A 135 6.86 0.15 -0.51
CA ALA A 135 7.77 1.16 0.01
C ALA A 135 8.56 0.62 1.23
N PRO A 136 9.86 0.93 1.34
CA PRO A 136 10.65 0.58 2.52
C PRO A 136 10.16 1.41 3.72
N MET A 137 9.24 0.86 4.51
CA MET A 137 8.61 1.54 5.65
C MET A 137 9.47 1.55 6.93
N GLY A 138 10.79 1.33 6.81
CA GLY A 138 11.74 1.28 7.93
C GLY A 138 11.45 0.22 9.00
N LYS A 139 10.39 -0.57 8.82
CA LYS A 139 9.96 -1.67 9.69
C LYS A 139 10.09 -2.96 8.92
N ALA A 140 10.73 -3.94 9.53
CA ALA A 140 10.77 -5.29 8.99
C ALA A 140 9.32 -5.78 8.80
N VAL A 141 8.95 -6.06 7.56
CA VAL A 141 7.69 -6.74 7.28
C VAL A 141 7.91 -8.19 7.74
N ALA A 142 7.17 -8.60 8.77
CA ALA A 142 7.25 -9.97 9.26
C ALA A 142 6.96 -10.93 8.10
N ALA A 143 7.88 -11.88 7.87
CA ALA A 143 7.65 -12.93 6.88
C ALA A 143 6.32 -13.63 7.19
N PRO A 144 5.51 -13.98 6.18
CA PRO A 144 4.31 -14.76 6.40
C PRO A 144 4.69 -16.05 7.13
N ALA A 145 4.12 -16.25 8.32
CA ALA A 145 4.41 -17.42 9.15
C ALA A 145 4.07 -18.68 8.34
N LYS A 146 5.02 -19.62 8.21
CA LYS A 146 4.71 -20.91 7.61
C LYS A 146 3.56 -21.53 8.42
N PRO A 147 2.52 -22.10 7.77
CA PRO A 147 1.53 -22.87 8.50
C PRO A 147 2.25 -24.06 9.14
N GLU A 148 2.28 -24.11 10.48
CA GLU A 148 2.65 -25.31 11.20
C GLU A 148 1.58 -26.36 10.91
N ASP A 149 2.01 -27.52 10.42
CA ASP A 149 1.11 -28.64 10.13
C ASP A 149 0.58 -29.20 11.47
N PRO A 150 -0.72 -29.09 11.75
CA PRO A 150 -1.30 -29.60 12.98
C PRO A 150 -1.29 -31.14 13.08
N PHE A 151 -0.92 -31.85 12.01
CA PHE A 151 -0.86 -33.32 11.98
C PHE A 151 0.56 -33.90 12.01
N ALA A 152 1.60 -33.08 12.09
CA ALA A 152 3.00 -33.55 12.12
C ALA A 152 3.31 -34.48 13.32
N GLU A 153 2.55 -34.41 14.41
CA GLU A 153 2.72 -35.28 15.59
C GLU A 153 2.06 -36.66 15.45
N PHE A 154 1.21 -36.88 14.44
CA PHE A 154 0.45 -38.13 14.29
C PHE A 154 1.10 -39.15 13.34
N GLU A 155 2.21 -38.82 12.68
CA GLU A 155 2.89 -39.73 11.72
C GLU A 155 3.95 -40.67 12.33
N VAL A 156 4.14 -40.68 13.65
CA VAL A 156 5.07 -41.64 14.29
C VAL A 156 4.28 -42.80 14.91
N GLY A 157 3.86 -43.76 14.09
CA GLY A 157 3.22 -44.97 14.61
C GLY A 157 2.59 -45.91 13.59
N THR A 158 3.40 -46.52 12.71
CA THR A 158 3.10 -47.83 12.10
C THR A 158 4.39 -48.61 11.87
#